data_AF-A0A3C1D2K2-F1
#
_entry.id   AF-A0A3C1D2K2-F1
#
_cell.length_a   1.000
_cell.length_b   1.000
_cell.length_c   1.000
_cell.angle_alpha   90.00
_cell.angle_beta   90.00
_cell.angle_gamma   90.00
#
_symmetry.space_group_name_H-M   'P 1'
#
loop_
_entity.id
_entity.type
_entity.pdbx_description
1 polymer ?
#
loop_
_entity_poly.entity_id
_entity_poly.type
_entity_poly.pdbx_seq_one_letter_code
_entity_poly.pdbx_strand_id
1 'polypeptide(L)'
;MPAAPPAYAPPAGYPTAPTTPYGAPPAAPVYGAAPGAPGYGVAPGAPGYPPAGYGVPPAPPKAPDTRPKTLAIIALILAIVGVVMAFIPFVNWIAGLVLLAAFIIALIALISKKQGGTGMSITALILSVVGGIISVVMIALSFLWIGGAVLNDAIQDEIAQETIAPEDDEPADDVTTAQDIVITDGSFGRYEFDPETWWYVVMFENPNQDYIFDFASIDVEAIGADGTILDTSNEYRVILSGEAALVGDFYEVGAGEIVDLNVIGPTAADAILSPFAETGEFTLGDLAATSDDFSTTVTGTVSGDFEEDQELVQITVVARDTSGQIIGGAWTYVDRLPSDGTKVQFEATFWDPLPEGTVFEAFASL
;
A
#
# COMPACT_ATOMS: atom_id res chain seq x y z
N MET A 1 38.11 -43.56 -16.33
CA MET A 1 36.83 -44.26 -16.53
C MET A 1 36.90 -45.66 -15.95
N PRO A 2 36.22 -45.89 -14.82
CA PRO A 2 35.60 -47.19 -14.55
C PRO A 2 34.15 -47.10 -14.03
N ALA A 3 33.38 -48.10 -14.47
CA ALA A 3 32.17 -48.74 -13.91
C ALA A 3 30.91 -47.91 -13.60
N ALA A 4 29.90 -48.08 -14.45
CA ALA A 4 28.51 -47.73 -14.20
C ALA A 4 27.84 -48.72 -13.20
N PRO A 5 26.99 -48.24 -12.27
CA PRO A 5 26.22 -49.10 -11.37
C PRO A 5 25.03 -49.79 -12.07
N PRO A 6 24.51 -50.91 -11.52
CA PRO A 6 23.60 -51.83 -12.20
C PRO A 6 22.17 -51.30 -12.33
N ALA A 7 21.53 -51.69 -13.43
CA ALA A 7 20.12 -51.40 -13.72
C ALA A 7 19.19 -52.18 -12.77
N TYR A 8 18.27 -51.47 -12.12
CA TYR A 8 17.23 -52.07 -11.28
C TYR A 8 15.98 -52.33 -12.12
N ALA A 9 15.51 -53.58 -12.09
CA ALA A 9 14.31 -54.05 -12.77
C ALA A 9 13.03 -53.68 -11.97
N PRO A 10 11.94 -53.26 -12.63
CA PRO A 10 10.68 -52.95 -11.95
C PRO A 10 9.95 -54.23 -11.48
N PRO A 11 9.31 -54.22 -10.30
CA PRO A 11 8.53 -55.35 -9.81
C PRO A 11 7.19 -55.53 -10.55
N ALA A 12 6.75 -56.78 -10.58
CA ALA A 12 5.62 -57.31 -11.35
C ALA A 12 4.25 -56.77 -10.93
N GLY A 13 3.35 -56.73 -11.92
CA GLY A 13 2.07 -56.04 -11.89
C GLY A 13 0.97 -56.68 -11.02
N TYR A 14 0.03 -55.82 -10.65
CA TYR A 14 -1.25 -56.17 -10.05
C TYR A 14 -2.38 -56.03 -11.09
N PRO A 15 -3.41 -56.89 -11.01
CA PRO A 15 -4.38 -57.11 -12.09
C PRO A 15 -5.32 -55.92 -12.33
N THR A 16 -5.62 -55.70 -13.61
CA THR A 16 -6.54 -54.72 -14.16
C THR A 16 -7.98 -55.02 -13.76
N ALA A 17 -8.67 -54.04 -13.18
CA ALA A 17 -10.12 -54.07 -13.01
C ALA A 17 -10.83 -53.74 -14.34
N PRO A 18 -12.00 -54.32 -14.64
CA PRO A 18 -12.66 -54.19 -15.95
C PRO A 18 -13.23 -52.79 -16.17
N THR A 19 -12.99 -52.25 -17.36
CA THR A 19 -13.67 -51.06 -17.89
C THR A 19 -15.12 -51.41 -18.23
N THR A 20 -16.07 -50.80 -17.52
CA THR A 20 -17.48 -50.80 -17.92
C THR A 20 -17.76 -49.58 -18.80
N PRO A 21 -18.38 -49.74 -19.99
CA PRO A 21 -18.77 -48.60 -20.82
C PRO A 21 -20.06 -48.00 -20.25
N TYR A 22 -19.99 -46.76 -19.74
CA TYR A 22 -21.21 -46.03 -19.39
C TYR A 22 -21.83 -45.48 -20.68
N GLY A 23 -23.00 -46.04 -21.02
CA GLY A 23 -23.76 -45.76 -22.22
C GLY A 23 -24.34 -44.35 -22.29
N ALA A 24 -24.73 -43.97 -23.50
CA ALA A 24 -25.45 -42.75 -23.81
C ALA A 24 -26.77 -42.67 -23.00
N PRO A 25 -27.15 -41.48 -22.50
CA PRO A 25 -28.46 -41.28 -21.88
C PRO A 25 -29.59 -41.50 -22.90
N PRO A 26 -30.72 -42.11 -22.48
CA PRO A 26 -31.80 -42.52 -23.38
C PRO A 26 -32.57 -41.31 -23.95
N ALA A 27 -33.07 -41.46 -25.17
CA ALA A 27 -34.00 -40.53 -25.79
C ALA A 27 -35.32 -40.47 -25.00
N ALA A 28 -35.81 -39.26 -24.73
CA ALA A 28 -37.08 -39.03 -24.05
C ALA A 28 -38.27 -39.55 -24.89
N PRO A 29 -39.32 -40.09 -24.25
CA PRO A 29 -40.47 -40.64 -24.95
C PRO A 29 -41.31 -39.55 -25.61
N VAL A 30 -41.69 -39.78 -26.87
CA VAL A 30 -42.67 -38.99 -27.61
C VAL A 30 -44.06 -39.32 -27.06
N TYR A 31 -44.68 -38.37 -26.35
CA TYR A 31 -46.09 -38.51 -25.95
C TYR A 31 -46.99 -38.28 -27.16
N GLY A 32 -47.60 -39.37 -27.64
CA GLY A 32 -48.68 -39.35 -28.62
C GLY A 32 -49.97 -38.77 -28.03
N ALA A 33 -50.73 -38.08 -28.87
CA ALA A 33 -52.03 -37.51 -28.55
C ALA A 33 -53.03 -38.58 -28.07
N ALA A 34 -53.78 -38.25 -27.01
CA ALA A 34 -54.82 -39.12 -26.46
C ALA A 34 -56.08 -39.12 -27.35
N PRO A 35 -56.73 -40.28 -27.60
CA PRO A 35 -57.96 -40.36 -28.39
C PRO A 35 -59.18 -39.79 -27.64
N GLY A 36 -60.06 -39.12 -28.39
CA GLY A 36 -61.29 -38.51 -27.88
C GLY A 36 -62.28 -39.53 -27.30
N ALA A 37 -62.93 -39.14 -26.19
CA ALA A 37 -63.98 -39.91 -25.54
C ALA A 37 -65.39 -39.48 -26.05
N PRO A 38 -66.38 -40.40 -26.06
CA PRO A 38 -67.68 -40.18 -26.70
C PRO A 38 -68.62 -39.34 -25.82
N GLY A 39 -69.49 -38.58 -26.49
CA GLY A 39 -70.49 -37.73 -25.86
C GLY A 39 -71.57 -38.49 -25.08
N TYR A 40 -72.03 -37.86 -24.01
CA TYR A 40 -73.31 -38.13 -23.38
C TYR A 40 -73.92 -36.79 -22.94
N GLY A 41 -75.18 -36.55 -23.31
CA GLY A 41 -75.87 -35.28 -23.09
C GLY A 41 -76.47 -35.15 -21.70
N VAL A 42 -76.58 -33.91 -21.20
CA VAL A 42 -77.48 -33.53 -20.09
C VAL A 42 -77.95 -32.06 -20.22
N ALA A 43 -79.28 -31.92 -20.21
CA ALA A 43 -80.21 -30.87 -19.74
C ALA A 43 -79.97 -29.34 -19.94
N PRO A 44 -81.02 -28.58 -20.34
CA PRO A 44 -80.99 -27.11 -20.45
C PRO A 44 -81.33 -26.40 -19.13
N GLY A 45 -80.50 -25.42 -18.74
CA GLY A 45 -80.89 -24.37 -17.78
C GLY A 45 -79.83 -24.05 -16.72
N ALA A 46 -78.84 -23.20 -17.06
CA ALA A 46 -78.10 -22.40 -16.07
C ALA A 46 -77.41 -21.19 -16.76
N PRO A 47 -77.33 -20.01 -16.12
CA PRO A 47 -76.83 -18.77 -16.76
C PRO A 47 -75.31 -18.81 -16.98
N GLY A 48 -74.89 -18.46 -18.20
CA GLY A 48 -73.49 -18.52 -18.65
C GLY A 48 -72.59 -17.47 -17.98
N TYR A 49 -71.49 -17.94 -17.42
CA TYR A 49 -70.33 -17.14 -17.02
C TYR A 49 -69.45 -16.90 -18.27
N PRO A 50 -68.84 -15.71 -18.47
CA PRO A 50 -68.00 -15.45 -19.64
C PRO A 50 -66.73 -16.34 -19.60
N PRO A 51 -66.31 -16.91 -20.75
CA PRO A 51 -65.17 -17.83 -20.81
C PRO A 51 -63.85 -17.13 -20.50
N ALA A 52 -63.04 -17.77 -19.68
CA ALA A 52 -61.68 -17.37 -19.37
C ALA A 52 -60.83 -17.34 -20.66
N GLY A 53 -60.11 -16.22 -20.82
CA GLY A 53 -59.29 -15.91 -21.98
C GLY A 53 -58.20 -16.97 -22.24
N TYR A 54 -58.00 -17.19 -23.54
CA TYR A 54 -57.10 -18.15 -24.17
C TYR A 54 -55.69 -18.20 -23.58
N GLY A 55 -55.20 -19.42 -23.41
CA GLY A 55 -53.84 -19.75 -23.01
C GLY A 55 -52.79 -19.19 -23.97
N VAL A 56 -51.71 -18.70 -23.39
CA VAL A 56 -50.49 -18.29 -24.08
C VAL A 56 -49.87 -19.53 -24.73
N PRO A 57 -49.53 -19.51 -26.03
CA PRO A 57 -48.89 -20.65 -26.68
C PRO A 57 -47.52 -20.92 -26.04
N PRO A 58 -47.12 -22.20 -25.83
CA PRO A 58 -45.81 -22.53 -25.29
C PRO A 58 -44.72 -22.00 -26.23
N ALA A 59 -43.74 -21.30 -25.64
CA ALA A 59 -42.63 -20.72 -26.40
C ALA A 59 -41.86 -21.83 -27.15
N PRO A 60 -41.45 -21.59 -28.41
CA PRO A 60 -40.70 -22.57 -29.17
C PRO A 60 -39.38 -22.91 -28.47
N PRO A 61 -38.94 -24.18 -28.46
CA PRO A 61 -37.67 -24.57 -27.86
C PRO A 61 -36.51 -23.80 -28.51
N LYS A 62 -35.70 -23.14 -27.68
CA LYS A 62 -34.54 -22.35 -28.11
C LYS A 62 -33.59 -23.26 -28.89
N ALA A 63 -33.37 -22.96 -30.17
CA ALA A 63 -32.45 -23.74 -31.00
C ALA A 63 -31.04 -23.78 -30.36
N PRO A 64 -30.31 -24.91 -30.44
CA PRO A 64 -28.96 -25.02 -29.91
C PRO A 64 -28.03 -23.96 -30.53
N ASP A 65 -27.24 -23.27 -29.70
CA ASP A 65 -26.28 -22.29 -30.18
C ASP A 65 -25.12 -22.99 -30.89
N THR A 66 -25.01 -22.78 -32.21
CA THR A 66 -23.99 -23.40 -33.08
C THR A 66 -22.74 -22.52 -33.26
N ARG A 67 -22.68 -21.34 -32.63
CA ARG A 67 -21.55 -20.42 -32.77
C ARG A 67 -20.28 -21.00 -32.12
N PRO A 68 -19.09 -20.71 -32.68
CA PRO A 68 -17.82 -21.15 -32.12
C PRO A 68 -17.63 -20.58 -30.70
N LYS A 69 -16.99 -21.37 -29.83
CA LYS A 69 -16.76 -21.03 -28.41
C LYS A 69 -15.28 -20.78 -28.10
N THR A 70 -14.44 -20.65 -29.13
CA THR A 70 -12.98 -20.63 -29.02
C THR A 70 -12.50 -19.50 -28.10
N LEU A 71 -13.02 -18.28 -28.26
CA LEU A 71 -12.63 -17.15 -27.40
C LEU A 71 -13.07 -17.32 -25.95
N ALA A 72 -14.27 -17.86 -25.73
CA ALA A 72 -14.77 -18.13 -24.37
C ALA A 72 -13.91 -19.18 -23.65
N ILE A 73 -13.48 -20.23 -24.37
CA ILE A 73 -12.59 -21.27 -23.85
C ILE A 73 -11.20 -20.70 -23.54
N ILE A 74 -10.62 -19.90 -24.45
CA ILE A 74 -9.31 -19.27 -24.23
C ILE A 74 -9.35 -18.34 -23.01
N ALA A 75 -10.38 -17.49 -22.92
CA ALA A 75 -10.55 -16.59 -21.77
C ALA A 75 -10.66 -17.37 -20.46
N LEU A 76 -11.43 -18.46 -20.43
CA LEU A 76 -11.57 -19.28 -19.24
C LEU A 76 -10.25 -19.94 -18.82
N ILE A 77 -9.50 -20.51 -19.77
CA ILE A 77 -8.21 -21.14 -19.48
C ILE A 77 -7.23 -20.11 -18.91
N LEU A 78 -7.14 -18.92 -19.53
CA LEU A 78 -6.26 -17.85 -19.06
C LEU A 78 -6.67 -17.35 -17.67
N ALA A 79 -7.97 -17.22 -17.39
CA ALA A 79 -8.45 -16.83 -16.08
C ALA A 79 -8.08 -17.87 -15.00
N ILE A 80 -8.25 -19.16 -15.29
CA ILE A 80 -7.87 -20.25 -14.37
C ILE A 80 -6.36 -20.24 -14.12
N VAL A 81 -5.55 -20.16 -15.19
CA VAL A 81 -4.09 -20.12 -15.08
C VAL A 81 -3.64 -18.89 -14.29
N GLY A 82 -4.21 -17.73 -14.57
CA GLY A 82 -3.91 -16.49 -13.86
C GLY A 82 -4.25 -16.55 -12.37
N VAL A 83 -5.39 -17.16 -12.00
CA VAL A 83 -5.76 -17.36 -10.59
C VAL A 83 -4.77 -18.29 -9.91
N VAL A 84 -4.40 -19.41 -10.54
CA VAL A 84 -3.40 -20.34 -9.96
C VAL A 84 -2.05 -19.65 -9.77
N MET A 85 -1.60 -18.87 -10.75
CA MET A 85 -0.38 -18.08 -10.66
C MET A 85 -0.43 -17.04 -9.53
N ALA A 86 -1.59 -16.48 -9.23
CA ALA A 86 -1.76 -15.49 -8.17
C ALA A 86 -1.45 -16.04 -6.76
N PHE A 87 -1.54 -17.36 -6.57
CA PHE A 87 -1.20 -18.04 -5.30
C PHE A 87 0.26 -18.51 -5.21
N ILE A 88 1.07 -18.29 -6.25
CA ILE A 88 2.47 -18.70 -6.25
C ILE A 88 3.33 -17.44 -6.03
N PRO A 89 4.07 -17.35 -4.90
CA PRO A 89 5.01 -16.25 -4.65
C PRO A 89 6.00 -16.10 -5.81
N PHE A 90 6.42 -14.86 -6.09
CA PHE A 90 7.27 -14.44 -7.23
C PHE A 90 6.65 -14.62 -8.63
N VAL A 91 5.79 -15.61 -8.86
CA VAL A 91 5.04 -15.77 -10.13
C VAL A 91 3.84 -14.81 -10.21
N ASN A 92 3.30 -14.41 -9.05
CA ASN A 92 2.17 -13.49 -8.94
C ASN A 92 2.37 -12.15 -9.70
N TRP A 93 3.61 -11.70 -9.86
CA TRP A 93 3.96 -10.48 -10.62
C TRP A 93 3.51 -10.53 -12.08
N ILE A 94 3.44 -11.73 -12.66
CA ILE A 94 3.01 -11.97 -14.04
C ILE A 94 1.52 -12.37 -14.09
N ALA A 95 0.94 -12.81 -12.97
CA ALA A 95 -0.45 -13.24 -12.87
C ALA A 95 -1.43 -12.11 -13.24
N GLY A 96 -1.16 -10.88 -12.81
CA GLY A 96 -1.98 -9.71 -13.15
C GLY A 96 -2.10 -9.47 -14.66
N LEU A 97 -1.01 -9.65 -15.41
CA LEU A 97 -1.00 -9.51 -16.88
C LEU A 97 -1.82 -10.61 -17.56
N VAL A 98 -1.71 -11.85 -17.07
CA VAL A 98 -2.47 -13.00 -17.60
C VAL A 98 -3.96 -12.84 -17.29
N LEU A 99 -4.32 -12.38 -16.09
CA LEU A 99 -5.70 -12.11 -15.68
C LEU A 99 -6.32 -10.95 -16.46
N LEU A 100 -5.54 -9.90 -16.74
CA LEU A 100 -5.97 -8.78 -17.59
C LEU A 100 -6.23 -9.25 -19.04
N ALA A 101 -5.35 -10.08 -19.60
CA ALA A 101 -5.58 -10.66 -20.92
C ALA A 101 -6.84 -11.53 -20.94
N ALA A 102 -7.08 -12.33 -19.90
CA ALA A 102 -8.29 -13.14 -19.75
C ALA A 102 -9.55 -12.27 -19.68
N PHE A 103 -9.51 -11.17 -18.93
CA PHE A 103 -10.59 -10.19 -18.79
C PHE A 103 -10.97 -9.57 -20.15
N ILE A 104 -9.98 -9.10 -20.91
CA ILE A 104 -10.20 -8.47 -22.21
C ILE A 104 -10.80 -9.48 -23.21
N ILE A 105 -10.28 -10.71 -23.26
CA ILE A 105 -10.79 -11.75 -24.17
C ILE A 105 -12.20 -12.18 -23.77
N ALA A 106 -12.51 -12.24 -22.47
CA ALA A 106 -13.86 -12.50 -21.97
C ALA A 106 -14.87 -11.42 -22.41
N LEU A 107 -14.49 -10.13 -22.33
CA LEU A 107 -15.30 -9.02 -22.82
C LEU A 107 -15.52 -9.10 -24.34
N ILE A 108 -14.47 -9.35 -25.12
CA ILE A 108 -14.59 -9.50 -26.58
C ILE A 108 -15.52 -10.67 -26.94
N ALA A 109 -15.41 -11.80 -26.23
CA ALA A 109 -16.29 -12.95 -26.43
C ALA A 109 -17.75 -12.64 -26.08
N LEU A 110 -17.99 -11.79 -25.07
CA LEU A 110 -19.34 -11.40 -24.64
C LEU A 110 -20.00 -10.40 -25.60
N ILE A 111 -19.23 -9.44 -26.11
CA ILE A 111 -19.71 -8.39 -27.03
C ILE A 111 -19.86 -8.95 -28.46
N SER A 112 -19.09 -9.99 -28.81
CA SER A 112 -19.09 -10.55 -30.16
C SER A 112 -20.37 -11.33 -30.48
N LYS A 113 -21.12 -10.84 -31.47
CA LYS A 113 -22.28 -11.56 -32.03
C LYS A 113 -21.89 -12.88 -32.73
N LYS A 114 -20.62 -13.04 -33.09
CA LYS A 114 -20.07 -14.17 -33.86
C LYS A 114 -19.59 -15.33 -32.99
N GLN A 115 -19.50 -15.14 -31.67
CA GLN A 115 -18.99 -16.13 -30.72
C GLN A 115 -20.12 -16.57 -29.78
N GLY A 116 -20.14 -17.86 -29.46
CA GLY A 116 -21.04 -18.45 -28.47
C GLY A 116 -20.34 -18.63 -27.13
N GLY A 117 -21.04 -19.23 -26.16
CA GLY A 117 -20.46 -19.54 -24.85
C GLY A 117 -20.54 -18.40 -23.84
N THR A 118 -21.59 -17.59 -23.88
CA THR A 118 -21.82 -16.45 -22.97
C THR A 118 -21.65 -16.79 -21.50
N GLY A 119 -22.15 -17.95 -21.03
CA GLY A 119 -21.95 -18.39 -19.64
C GLY A 119 -20.48 -18.56 -19.27
N MET A 120 -19.68 -19.13 -20.17
CA MET A 120 -18.24 -19.33 -19.97
C MET A 120 -17.47 -18.01 -20.00
N SER A 121 -17.85 -17.07 -20.88
CA SER A 121 -17.28 -15.73 -20.90
C SER A 121 -17.60 -14.95 -19.62
N ILE A 122 -18.82 -15.07 -19.09
CA ILE A 122 -19.20 -14.44 -17.81
C ILE A 122 -18.39 -15.05 -16.67
N THR A 123 -18.23 -16.38 -16.62
CA THR A 123 -17.38 -17.04 -15.62
C THR A 123 -15.93 -16.58 -15.72
N ALA A 124 -15.35 -16.50 -16.92
CA ALA A 124 -13.99 -16.02 -17.12
C ALA A 124 -13.82 -14.55 -16.70
N LEU A 125 -14.83 -13.71 -16.96
CA LEU A 125 -14.85 -12.32 -16.54
C LEU A 125 -14.87 -12.18 -15.01
N ILE A 126 -15.74 -12.91 -14.33
CA ILE A 126 -15.81 -12.90 -12.86
C ILE A 126 -14.50 -13.44 -12.26
N LEU A 127 -13.99 -14.54 -12.81
CA LEU A 127 -12.78 -15.18 -12.32
C LEU A 127 -11.54 -14.30 -12.51
N SER A 128 -11.46 -13.52 -13.58
CA SER A 128 -10.38 -12.56 -13.80
C SER A 128 -10.45 -11.36 -12.86
N VAL A 129 -11.65 -10.85 -12.55
CA VAL A 129 -11.82 -9.77 -11.56
C VAL A 129 -11.48 -10.24 -10.15
N VAL A 130 -12.06 -11.36 -9.71
CA VAL A 130 -11.80 -11.93 -8.38
C VAL A 130 -10.33 -12.33 -8.25
N GLY A 131 -9.77 -12.98 -9.28
CA GLY A 131 -8.36 -13.32 -9.35
C GLY A 131 -7.45 -12.10 -9.28
N GLY A 132 -7.81 -11.00 -9.95
CA GLY A 132 -7.07 -9.75 -9.91
C GLY A 132 -7.05 -9.14 -8.51
N ILE A 133 -8.21 -9.09 -7.84
CA ILE A 133 -8.31 -8.62 -6.45
C ILE A 133 -7.45 -9.49 -5.52
N ILE A 134 -7.55 -10.82 -5.64
CA ILE A 134 -6.74 -11.76 -4.84
C ILE A 134 -5.25 -11.55 -5.13
N SER A 135 -4.86 -11.37 -6.39
CA SER A 135 -3.47 -11.11 -6.79
C SER A 135 -2.93 -9.85 -6.13
N VAL A 136 -3.68 -8.74 -6.14
CA VAL A 136 -3.30 -7.48 -5.48
C VAL A 136 -3.16 -7.65 -3.97
N VAL A 137 -4.12 -8.33 -3.33
CA VAL A 137 -4.04 -8.63 -1.89
C VAL A 137 -2.81 -9.49 -1.57
N MET A 138 -2.52 -10.51 -2.38
CA MET A 138 -1.34 -11.37 -2.20
C MET A 138 -0.02 -10.61 -2.43
N ILE A 139 0.01 -9.63 -3.34
CA ILE A 139 1.16 -8.73 -3.50
C ILE A 139 1.35 -7.91 -2.23
N ALA A 140 0.30 -7.26 -1.73
CA ALA A 140 0.36 -6.47 -0.49
C ALA A 140 0.82 -7.31 0.71
N LEU A 141 0.28 -8.52 0.88
CA LEU A 141 0.70 -9.46 1.91
C LEU A 141 2.15 -9.92 1.75
N SER A 142 2.65 -10.04 0.51
CA SER A 142 4.06 -10.39 0.26
C SER A 142 5.01 -9.28 0.70
N PHE A 143 4.64 -8.01 0.50
CA PHE A 143 5.42 -6.88 0.99
C PHE A 143 5.44 -6.80 2.52
N LEU A 144 4.33 -7.12 3.19
CA LEU A 144 4.29 -7.21 4.66
C LEU A 144 5.15 -8.37 5.19
N TRP A 145 5.17 -9.51 4.51
CA TRP A 145 6.00 -10.66 4.89
C TRP A 145 7.49 -10.43 4.64
N ILE A 146 7.87 -9.83 3.51
CA ILE A 146 9.27 -9.52 3.20
C ILE A 146 9.75 -8.37 4.09
N GLY A 147 8.95 -7.31 4.30
CA GLY A 147 9.29 -6.24 5.22
C GLY A 147 9.48 -6.74 6.65
N GLY A 148 8.60 -7.62 7.14
CA GLY A 148 8.74 -8.24 8.45
C GLY A 148 9.90 -9.23 8.57
N ALA A 149 10.20 -10.00 7.52
CA ALA A 149 11.32 -10.96 7.52
C ALA A 149 12.68 -10.26 7.39
N VAL A 150 12.79 -9.22 6.58
CA VAL A 150 14.02 -8.43 6.43
C VAL A 150 14.28 -7.61 7.70
N LEU A 151 13.24 -7.11 8.36
CA LEU A 151 13.38 -6.45 9.65
C LEU A 151 13.76 -7.44 10.76
N ASN A 152 13.15 -8.64 10.79
CA ASN A 152 13.53 -9.68 11.75
C ASN A 152 14.93 -10.24 11.50
N ASP A 153 15.36 -10.42 10.26
CA ASP A 153 16.71 -10.88 9.91
C ASP A 153 17.73 -9.77 10.18
N ALA A 154 17.42 -8.50 9.92
CA ALA A 154 18.27 -7.36 10.30
C ALA A 154 18.42 -7.26 11.81
N ILE A 155 17.32 -7.36 12.57
CA ILE A 155 17.35 -7.40 14.04
C ILE A 155 18.09 -8.65 14.55
N GLN A 156 17.93 -9.82 13.92
CA GLN A 156 18.63 -11.03 14.35
C GLN A 156 20.11 -11.03 13.97
N ASP A 157 20.50 -10.45 12.84
CA ASP A 157 21.91 -10.28 12.46
C ASP A 157 22.58 -9.25 13.37
N GLU A 158 21.87 -8.17 13.75
CA GLU A 158 22.33 -7.18 14.74
C GLU A 158 22.48 -7.81 16.14
N ILE A 159 21.49 -8.60 16.61
CA ILE A 159 21.59 -9.36 17.87
C ILE A 159 22.68 -10.45 17.81
N ALA A 160 22.86 -11.14 16.68
CA ALA A 160 23.88 -12.18 16.53
C ALA A 160 25.29 -11.59 16.40
N GLN A 161 25.42 -10.38 15.87
CA GLN A 161 26.67 -9.63 15.79
C GLN A 161 27.02 -8.97 17.14
N GLU A 162 26.03 -8.64 17.99
CA GLU A 162 26.23 -8.26 19.40
C GLU A 162 26.58 -9.43 20.32
N THR A 163 26.21 -10.67 20.01
CA THR A 163 26.31 -11.79 20.99
C THR A 163 27.60 -12.64 20.88
N ILE A 164 28.60 -12.30 20.06
CA ILE A 164 29.90 -13.02 20.07
C ILE A 164 31.12 -12.08 19.95
N ALA A 165 31.42 -11.39 21.04
CA ALA A 165 32.78 -11.28 21.56
C ALA A 165 32.68 -11.28 23.10
N PRO A 166 33.39 -12.15 23.84
CA PRO A 166 33.46 -12.01 25.27
C PRO A 166 34.41 -10.84 25.54
N GLU A 167 33.86 -9.63 25.63
CA GLU A 167 34.59 -8.52 26.25
C GLU A 167 34.45 -8.62 27.76
N ASP A 168 35.60 -8.43 28.39
CA ASP A 168 35.81 -8.49 29.83
C ASP A 168 34.77 -7.63 30.58
N ASP A 169 34.35 -8.15 31.74
CA ASP A 169 33.65 -7.39 32.77
C ASP A 169 34.50 -6.18 33.22
N GLU A 170 34.44 -5.07 32.48
CA GLU A 170 34.71 -3.74 32.99
C GLU A 170 33.35 -3.13 33.38
N PRO A 171 33.15 -2.70 34.64
CA PRO A 171 31.90 -2.04 35.00
C PRO A 171 31.87 -0.70 34.29
N ALA A 172 30.92 -0.49 33.38
CA ALA A 172 30.58 0.83 32.89
C ALA A 172 29.96 1.65 34.04
N ASP A 173 30.81 2.17 34.91
CA ASP A 173 30.56 3.43 35.60
C ASP A 173 30.75 4.54 34.56
N ASP A 174 29.77 4.76 33.70
CA ASP A 174 29.65 6.04 32.99
C ASP A 174 28.22 6.54 33.14
N VAL A 175 28.07 7.58 33.97
CA VAL A 175 26.84 8.35 34.03
C VAL A 175 26.80 9.09 32.70
N THR A 176 25.99 8.63 31.75
CA THR A 176 25.82 9.34 30.48
C THR A 176 25.44 10.80 30.79
N THR A 177 26.27 11.75 30.35
CA THR A 177 25.96 13.19 30.50
C THR A 177 24.96 13.68 29.47
N ALA A 178 24.56 12.79 28.55
CA ALA A 178 23.55 13.06 27.55
C ALA A 178 22.18 13.34 28.21
N GLN A 179 21.40 14.15 27.53
CA GLN A 179 20.04 14.55 27.90
C GLN A 179 19.09 14.16 26.78
N ASP A 180 17.81 13.98 27.12
CA ASP A 180 16.75 13.81 26.13
C ASP A 180 16.69 15.04 25.20
N ILE A 181 16.08 14.87 24.02
CA ILE A 181 15.74 16.03 23.19
C ILE A 181 14.71 16.91 23.89
N VAL A 182 14.74 18.21 23.59
CA VAL A 182 13.81 19.18 24.15
C VAL A 182 12.85 19.64 23.06
N ILE A 183 11.55 19.42 23.23
CA ILE A 183 10.53 19.98 22.35
C ILE A 183 10.39 21.48 22.66
N THR A 184 10.65 22.33 21.68
CA THR A 184 10.73 23.79 21.86
C THR A 184 9.47 24.50 21.38
N ASP A 185 8.81 23.99 20.36
CA ASP A 185 7.56 24.54 19.81
C ASP A 185 6.80 23.47 19.03
N GLY A 186 5.50 23.67 18.81
CA GLY A 186 4.67 22.74 18.09
C GLY A 186 3.39 23.38 17.62
N SER A 187 2.96 23.06 16.41
CA SER A 187 1.71 23.54 15.84
C SER A 187 1.13 22.53 14.88
N PHE A 188 -0.17 22.64 14.66
CA PHE A 188 -0.91 21.79 13.75
C PHE A 188 -2.08 22.56 13.16
N GLY A 189 -2.53 22.11 12.00
CA GLY A 189 -3.64 22.72 11.30
C GLY A 189 -4.16 21.82 10.20
N ARG A 190 -5.16 22.31 9.47
CA ARG A 190 -5.72 21.62 8.31
C ARG A 190 -5.23 22.29 7.04
N TYR A 191 -5.06 21.52 5.98
CA TYR A 191 -4.89 22.09 4.65
C TYR A 191 -6.20 22.74 4.17
N GLU A 192 -6.10 23.83 3.42
CA GLU A 192 -7.28 24.53 2.90
C GLU A 192 -7.99 23.69 1.84
N PHE A 193 -7.21 23.07 0.95
CA PHE A 193 -7.75 22.26 -0.16
C PHE A 193 -8.06 20.81 0.23
N ASP A 194 -7.57 20.33 1.37
CA ASP A 194 -7.85 19.00 1.92
C ASP A 194 -8.04 19.05 3.45
N PRO A 195 -9.23 19.44 3.94
CA PRO A 195 -9.47 19.64 5.36
C PRO A 195 -9.57 18.33 6.17
N GLU A 196 -9.55 17.15 5.51
CA GLU A 196 -9.50 15.86 6.20
C GLU A 196 -8.06 15.53 6.66
N THR A 197 -7.06 16.07 5.96
CA THR A 197 -5.65 15.92 6.31
C THR A 197 -5.20 17.05 7.23
N TRP A 198 -4.53 16.69 8.33
CA TRP A 198 -3.92 17.65 9.25
C TRP A 198 -2.42 17.67 9.08
N TRP A 199 -1.83 18.85 8.93
CA TRP A 199 -0.39 19.02 9.04
C TRP A 199 0.01 19.26 10.49
N TYR A 200 1.23 18.88 10.82
CA TYR A 200 1.89 19.30 12.06
C TYR A 200 3.32 19.78 11.80
N VAL A 201 3.81 20.63 12.69
CA VAL A 201 5.21 21.03 12.80
C VAL A 201 5.63 20.82 14.24
N VAL A 202 6.75 20.15 14.45
CA VAL A 202 7.39 20.00 15.76
C VAL A 202 8.80 20.56 15.67
N MET A 203 9.11 21.51 16.55
CA MET A 203 10.43 22.08 16.74
C MET A 203 11.06 21.45 17.97
N PHE A 204 12.31 21.02 17.85
CA PHE A 204 13.03 20.40 18.94
C PHE A 204 14.52 20.73 18.89
N GLU A 205 15.19 20.56 20.03
CA GLU A 205 16.62 20.80 20.19
C GLU A 205 17.25 19.53 20.77
N ASN A 206 18.37 19.12 20.18
CA ASN A 206 19.31 18.22 20.84
C ASN A 206 20.33 19.06 21.61
N PRO A 207 20.24 19.12 22.96
CA PRO A 207 21.12 19.96 23.78
C PRO A 207 22.53 19.38 23.94
N ASN A 208 22.80 18.20 23.38
CA ASN A 208 24.03 17.47 23.58
C ASN A 208 25.04 17.82 22.49
N GLN A 209 25.95 18.75 22.79
CA GLN A 209 26.93 19.24 21.82
C GLN A 209 27.72 18.11 21.13
N ASP A 210 28.20 17.13 21.91
CA ASP A 210 29.03 16.02 21.41
C ASP A 210 28.26 14.70 21.28
N TYR A 211 26.93 14.73 21.21
CA TYR A 211 26.14 13.52 21.00
C TYR A 211 25.08 13.73 19.93
N ILE A 212 24.85 12.67 19.16
CA ILE A 212 23.75 12.58 18.20
C ILE A 212 22.79 11.48 18.62
N PHE A 213 21.61 11.47 18.03
CA PHE A 213 20.76 10.29 18.02
C PHE A 213 20.72 9.74 16.60
N ASP A 214 21.36 8.59 16.39
CA ASP A 214 21.33 7.91 15.10
C ASP A 214 20.04 7.09 14.96
N PHE A 215 19.46 7.10 13.76
CA PHE A 215 18.21 6.39 13.44
C PHE A 215 17.10 6.53 14.51
N ALA A 216 16.95 7.74 15.05
CA ALA A 216 16.06 8.02 16.17
C ALA A 216 14.59 8.03 15.73
N SER A 217 13.76 7.29 16.47
CA SER A 217 12.30 7.34 16.30
C SER A 217 11.73 8.59 16.97
N ILE A 218 10.90 9.32 16.25
CA ILE A 218 10.06 10.39 16.78
C ILE A 218 8.61 10.04 16.46
N ASP A 219 7.84 9.73 17.50
CA ASP A 219 6.40 9.56 17.40
C ASP A 219 5.70 10.87 17.72
N VAL A 220 4.81 11.30 16.83
CA VAL A 220 3.94 12.46 17.04
C VAL A 220 2.51 11.94 17.09
N GLU A 221 1.86 12.08 18.24
CA GLU A 221 0.48 11.65 18.47
C GLU A 221 -0.45 12.86 18.43
N ALA A 222 -1.51 12.76 17.62
CA ALA A 222 -2.61 13.71 17.57
C ALA A 222 -3.57 13.44 18.74
N ILE A 223 -3.70 14.38 19.67
CA ILE A 223 -4.52 14.19 20.88
C ILE A 223 -5.84 14.93 20.76
N GLY A 224 -6.95 14.23 21.01
CA GLY A 224 -8.29 14.77 21.08
C GLY A 224 -8.66 15.36 22.45
N ALA A 225 -9.77 16.10 22.53
CA ALA A 225 -10.19 16.83 23.72
C ALA A 225 -10.43 15.96 24.99
N ASP A 226 -10.67 14.66 24.82
CA ASP A 226 -10.84 13.70 25.92
C ASP A 226 -9.56 12.92 26.24
N GLY A 227 -8.43 13.28 25.62
CA GLY A 227 -7.13 12.60 25.74
C GLY A 227 -6.98 11.38 24.84
N THR A 228 -7.92 11.13 23.92
CA THR A 228 -7.79 10.03 22.95
C THR A 228 -6.70 10.34 21.93
N ILE A 229 -5.83 9.37 21.65
CA ILE A 229 -4.91 9.42 20.50
C ILE A 229 -5.76 9.16 19.25
N LEU A 230 -5.87 10.17 18.39
CA LEU A 230 -6.66 10.15 17.17
C LEU A 230 -5.89 9.54 16.00
N ASP A 231 -4.60 9.82 15.93
CA ASP A 231 -3.66 9.31 14.92
C ASP A 231 -2.23 9.42 15.47
N THR A 232 -1.30 8.64 14.92
CA THR A 232 0.12 8.65 15.28
C THR A 232 0.97 8.64 14.02
N SER A 233 1.80 9.65 13.87
CA SER A 233 2.84 9.70 12.84
C SER A 233 4.16 9.24 13.46
N ASN A 234 4.93 8.44 12.73
CA ASN A 234 6.23 7.93 13.14
C ASN A 234 7.27 8.33 12.09
N GLU A 235 8.36 8.95 12.53
CA GLU A 235 9.50 9.30 11.69
C GLU A 235 10.82 8.82 12.29
N TYR A 236 11.75 8.44 11.41
CA TYR A 236 13.12 8.09 11.78
C TYR A 236 14.07 9.13 11.24
N ARG A 237 14.94 9.67 12.10
CA ARG A 237 15.89 10.75 11.75
C ARG A 237 17.25 10.53 12.39
N VAL A 238 18.29 11.04 11.76
CA VAL A 238 19.54 11.31 12.48
C VAL A 238 19.43 12.71 13.07
N ILE A 239 19.45 12.80 14.40
CA ILE A 239 19.33 14.06 15.14
C ILE A 239 20.73 14.53 15.52
N LEU A 240 21.23 15.50 14.77
CA LEU A 240 22.48 16.21 15.09
C LEU A 240 22.29 17.13 16.31
N SER A 241 23.38 17.63 16.88
CA SER A 241 23.32 18.66 17.93
C SER A 241 22.68 19.94 17.41
N GLY A 242 21.86 20.59 18.24
CA GLY A 242 21.23 21.88 17.95
C GLY A 242 19.74 21.78 17.59
N GLU A 243 19.21 22.86 17.00
CA GLU A 243 17.79 22.99 16.64
C GLU A 243 17.47 22.25 15.34
N ALA A 244 16.33 21.56 15.34
CA ALA A 244 15.77 20.87 14.19
C ALA A 244 14.25 21.00 14.17
N ALA A 245 13.66 20.76 12.99
CA ALA A 245 12.21 20.78 12.81
C ALA A 245 11.73 19.57 12.01
N LEU A 246 10.62 19.01 12.45
CA LEU A 246 9.88 17.92 11.82
C LEU A 246 8.55 18.47 11.28
N VAL A 247 8.19 18.05 10.07
CA VAL A 247 6.89 18.35 9.46
C VAL A 247 6.32 17.06 8.94
N GLY A 248 5.06 16.78 9.27
CA GLY A 248 4.35 15.63 8.75
C GLY A 248 2.85 15.85 8.76
N ASP A 249 2.13 14.77 8.46
CA ASP A 249 0.69 14.79 8.28
C ASP A 249 0.01 13.67 9.09
N PHE A 250 -1.21 13.94 9.54
CA PHE A 250 -2.14 12.93 10.04
C PHE A 250 -3.24 12.72 9.00
N TYR A 251 -3.43 11.46 8.62
CA TYR A 251 -4.38 11.04 7.57
C TYR A 251 -5.61 10.33 8.14
N GLU A 252 -5.54 9.82 9.38
CA GLU A 252 -6.53 8.91 9.95
C GLU A 252 -7.31 9.50 11.13
N VAL A 253 -7.27 10.83 11.32
CA VAL A 253 -8.01 11.56 12.38
C VAL A 253 -9.54 11.37 12.27
N GLY A 254 -10.04 11.15 11.06
CA GLY A 254 -11.46 10.94 10.78
C GLY A 254 -12.32 12.15 11.19
N ALA A 255 -13.38 11.92 11.98
CA ALA A 255 -14.24 12.99 12.49
C ALA A 255 -13.73 13.62 13.81
N GLY A 256 -12.53 13.24 14.26
CA GLY A 256 -11.89 13.79 15.44
C GLY A 256 -11.42 15.24 15.24
N GLU A 257 -11.09 15.90 16.34
CA GLU A 257 -10.49 17.23 16.35
C GLU A 257 -9.22 17.18 17.19
N ILE A 258 -8.08 17.51 16.59
CA ILE A 258 -6.81 17.61 17.29
C ILE A 258 -6.86 18.86 18.18
N VAL A 259 -6.49 18.71 19.45
CA VAL A 259 -6.37 19.83 20.39
C VAL A 259 -4.98 19.98 20.98
N ASP A 260 -4.14 18.95 20.85
CA ASP A 260 -2.78 18.92 21.36
C ASP A 260 -1.93 17.90 20.58
N LEU A 261 -0.61 18.07 20.64
CA LEU A 261 0.36 17.10 20.11
C LEU A 261 1.13 16.52 21.29
N ASN A 262 1.24 15.19 21.34
CA ASN A 262 2.18 14.53 22.22
C ASN A 262 3.37 14.02 21.38
N VAL A 263 4.58 14.41 21.74
CA VAL A 263 5.80 14.03 20.99
C VAL A 263 6.65 13.14 21.87
N ILE A 264 6.99 11.96 21.35
CA ILE A 264 7.82 10.97 22.02
C ILE A 264 9.07 10.80 21.16
N GLY A 265 10.20 11.31 21.65
CA GLY A 265 11.50 11.22 20.98
C GLY A 265 12.47 10.25 21.66
N PRO A 266 13.71 10.17 21.16
CA PRO A 266 14.76 9.39 21.81
C PRO A 266 15.09 9.94 23.19
N THR A 267 15.60 9.05 24.04
CA THR A 267 16.03 9.36 25.39
C THR A 267 17.55 9.47 25.46
N ALA A 268 18.09 10.06 26.52
CA ALA A 268 19.53 10.15 26.77
C ALA A 268 20.28 8.81 26.70
N ALA A 269 19.58 7.68 26.87
CA ALA A 269 20.16 6.35 26.74
C ALA A 269 20.47 5.95 25.28
N ASP A 270 19.78 6.56 24.32
CA ASP A 270 19.91 6.31 22.89
C ASP A 270 20.99 7.21 22.24
N ALA A 271 21.59 8.11 23.02
CA ALA A 271 22.57 9.08 22.55
C ALA A 271 23.92 8.40 22.24
N ILE A 272 24.48 8.71 21.07
CA ILE A 272 25.77 8.20 20.61
C ILE A 272 26.78 9.34 20.64
N LEU A 273 27.92 9.10 21.30
CA LEU A 273 29.02 10.07 21.33
C LEU A 273 29.51 10.32 19.90
N SER A 274 29.40 11.57 19.46
CA SER A 274 29.84 12.06 18.16
C SER A 274 30.36 13.48 18.39
N PRO A 275 31.68 13.65 18.56
CA PRO A 275 32.26 14.96 18.89
C PRO A 275 31.88 16.02 17.86
N PHE A 276 31.37 17.16 18.31
CA PHE A 276 30.83 18.20 17.42
C PHE A 276 31.82 18.63 16.32
N ALA A 277 33.10 18.70 16.69
CA ALA A 277 34.18 19.09 15.78
C ALA A 277 34.46 18.08 14.66
N GLU A 278 33.92 16.87 14.75
CA GLU A 278 34.11 15.76 13.80
C GLU A 278 32.80 15.40 13.07
N THR A 279 31.63 15.70 13.65
CA THR A 279 30.32 15.41 13.06
C THR A 279 29.95 16.31 11.89
N GLY A 280 30.40 17.57 11.92
CA GLY A 280 30.01 18.59 10.94
C GLY A 280 28.65 19.24 11.22
N GLU A 281 28.39 20.36 10.55
CA GLU A 281 27.15 21.13 10.70
C GLU A 281 26.59 21.60 9.35
N PHE A 282 25.27 21.78 9.29
CA PHE A 282 24.61 22.44 8.17
C PHE A 282 24.64 23.96 8.33
N THR A 283 24.76 24.67 7.21
CA THR A 283 24.60 26.13 7.14
C THR A 283 23.54 26.46 6.11
N LEU A 284 22.46 27.11 6.55
CA LEU A 284 21.37 27.59 5.69
C LEU A 284 21.66 29.02 5.24
N GLY A 285 21.39 29.29 3.97
CA GLY A 285 21.45 30.63 3.39
C GLY A 285 20.12 31.38 3.47
N ASP A 286 20.11 32.59 2.94
CA ASP A 286 18.91 33.43 2.89
C ASP A 286 17.76 32.74 2.14
N LEU A 287 16.54 32.89 2.67
CA LEU A 287 15.33 32.36 2.07
C LEU A 287 14.61 33.43 1.25
N ALA A 288 14.02 32.99 0.13
CA ALA A 288 13.15 33.81 -0.70
C ALA A 288 11.86 33.05 -1.00
N ALA A 289 10.72 33.71 -0.78
CA ALA A 289 9.40 33.13 -0.99
C ALA A 289 8.66 33.83 -2.14
N THR A 290 7.92 33.04 -2.92
CA THR A 290 6.98 33.52 -3.92
C THR A 290 5.66 32.78 -3.75
N SER A 291 4.56 33.52 -3.72
CA SER A 291 3.22 32.96 -3.60
C SER A 291 2.40 33.23 -4.85
N ASP A 292 1.55 32.28 -5.21
CA ASP A 292 0.48 32.44 -6.18
C ASP A 292 -0.89 32.14 -5.55
N ASP A 293 -1.92 31.94 -6.37
CA ASP A 293 -3.30 31.68 -5.88
C ASP A 293 -3.47 30.30 -5.24
N PHE A 294 -2.48 29.40 -5.36
CA PHE A 294 -2.57 28.00 -4.96
C PHE A 294 -1.46 27.59 -3.99
N SER A 295 -0.27 28.16 -4.08
CA SER A 295 0.86 27.72 -3.26
C SER A 295 1.79 28.85 -2.87
N THR A 296 2.65 28.56 -1.89
CA THR A 296 3.83 29.36 -1.58
C THR A 296 5.08 28.51 -1.73
N THR A 297 5.98 28.93 -2.61
CA THR A 297 7.27 28.28 -2.84
C THR A 297 8.37 29.06 -2.16
N VAL A 298 9.19 28.38 -1.36
CA VAL A 298 10.34 28.93 -0.65
C VAL A 298 11.61 28.31 -1.22
N THR A 299 12.53 29.17 -1.63
CA THR A 299 13.85 28.78 -2.14
C THR A 299 14.94 29.25 -1.19
N GLY A 300 16.02 28.49 -1.10
CA GLY A 300 17.16 28.82 -0.29
C GLY A 300 18.40 28.07 -0.76
N THR A 301 19.47 28.15 0.04
CA THR A 301 20.65 27.33 -0.16
C THR A 301 21.05 26.64 1.13
N VAL A 302 21.63 25.47 1.03
CA VAL A 302 22.26 24.74 2.13
C VAL A 302 23.69 24.41 1.75
N SER A 303 24.61 24.49 2.70
CA SER A 303 25.98 23.95 2.64
C SER A 303 26.25 23.21 3.94
N GLY A 304 27.37 22.49 4.03
CA GLY A 304 27.81 21.90 5.29
C GLY A 304 29.32 21.75 5.37
N ASP A 305 29.81 21.48 6.58
CA ASP A 305 31.22 21.20 6.89
C ASP A 305 31.33 19.77 7.44
N PHE A 306 30.95 18.80 6.61
CA PHE A 306 31.00 17.37 6.94
C PHE A 306 32.28 16.75 6.37
N GLU A 307 32.79 15.67 6.95
CA GLU A 307 33.96 14.97 6.40
C GLU A 307 33.66 14.32 5.03
N GLU A 308 32.43 13.85 4.86
CA GLU A 308 31.94 13.18 3.65
C GLU A 308 30.73 13.90 3.05
N ASP A 309 30.50 13.67 1.76
CA ASP A 309 29.28 14.14 1.12
C ASP A 309 28.06 13.54 1.84
N GLN A 310 27.04 14.35 2.06
CA GLN A 310 25.78 13.89 2.63
C GLN A 310 24.79 13.60 1.51
N GLU A 311 24.04 12.51 1.62
CA GLU A 311 22.98 12.13 0.67
C GLU A 311 21.61 12.34 1.31
N LEU A 312 20.61 12.67 0.47
CA LEU A 312 19.21 12.80 0.89
C LEU A 312 18.99 13.75 2.08
N VAL A 313 19.74 14.86 2.13
CA VAL A 313 19.59 15.87 3.18
C VAL A 313 18.18 16.45 3.12
N GLN A 314 17.40 16.24 4.16
CA GLN A 314 16.07 16.82 4.26
C GLN A 314 16.16 18.28 4.70
N ILE A 315 15.43 19.15 4.01
CA ILE A 315 15.25 20.54 4.40
C ILE A 315 13.81 20.74 4.81
N THR A 316 13.60 21.08 6.07
CA THR A 316 12.32 21.48 6.64
C THR A 316 12.23 23.00 6.64
N VAL A 317 11.16 23.56 6.09
CA VAL A 317 10.87 25.00 6.12
C VAL A 317 9.63 25.23 6.99
N VAL A 318 9.78 26.05 8.03
CA VAL A 318 8.70 26.44 8.95
C VAL A 318 8.24 27.85 8.59
N ALA A 319 6.92 28.02 8.48
CA ALA A 319 6.28 29.31 8.22
C ALA A 319 5.68 29.87 9.53
N ARG A 320 6.03 31.11 9.88
CA ARG A 320 5.49 31.83 11.03
C ARG A 320 4.75 33.09 10.61
N ASP A 321 3.63 33.37 11.27
CA ASP A 321 2.94 34.65 11.10
C ASP A 321 3.69 35.82 11.77
N THR A 322 3.17 37.03 11.61
CA THR A 322 3.77 38.24 12.20
C THR A 322 3.78 38.27 13.73
N SER A 323 3.04 37.37 14.40
CA SER A 323 3.06 37.20 15.85
C SER A 323 4.08 36.16 16.33
N GLY A 324 4.69 35.43 15.38
CA GLY A 324 5.65 34.36 15.64
C GLY A 324 5.00 32.97 15.76
N GLN A 325 3.69 32.83 15.53
CA GLN A 325 3.01 31.54 15.59
C GLN A 325 3.30 30.73 14.33
N ILE A 326 3.60 29.43 14.48
CA ILE A 326 3.74 28.52 13.34
C ILE A 326 2.38 28.35 12.65
N ILE A 327 2.34 28.65 11.36
CA ILE A 327 1.15 28.57 10.51
C ILE A 327 1.27 27.53 9.39
N GLY A 328 2.40 26.83 9.32
CA GLY A 328 2.59 25.71 8.40
C GLY A 328 4.04 25.23 8.36
N GLY A 329 4.22 24.05 7.77
CA GLY A 329 5.53 23.51 7.44
C GLY A 329 5.54 22.93 6.03
N ALA A 330 6.70 22.93 5.39
CA ALA A 330 6.96 22.23 4.16
C ALA A 330 8.32 21.56 4.23
N TRP A 331 8.55 20.52 3.45
CA TRP A 331 9.87 19.89 3.38
C TRP A 331 10.25 19.54 1.94
N THR A 332 11.55 19.34 1.72
CA THR A 332 12.14 18.92 0.45
C THR A 332 13.44 18.16 0.71
N TYR A 333 14.06 17.61 -0.33
CA TYR A 333 15.37 16.95 -0.23
C TYR A 333 16.40 17.61 -1.12
N VAL A 334 17.64 17.62 -0.63
CA VAL A 334 18.84 17.81 -1.44
C VAL A 334 19.50 16.44 -1.62
N ASP A 335 19.48 15.93 -2.85
CA ASP A 335 19.96 14.58 -3.16
C ASP A 335 21.42 14.36 -2.72
N ARG A 336 22.26 15.37 -2.91
CA ARG A 336 23.67 15.35 -2.53
C ARG A 336 24.12 16.73 -2.07
N LEU A 337 24.66 16.80 -0.85
CA LEU A 337 25.34 17.95 -0.29
C LEU A 337 26.85 17.69 -0.26
N PRO A 338 27.66 18.40 -1.06
CA PRO A 338 29.10 18.21 -1.08
C PRO A 338 29.78 18.59 0.25
N SER A 339 30.81 17.84 0.66
CA SER A 339 31.63 18.17 1.84
C SER A 339 32.59 19.36 1.67
N ASP A 340 32.72 19.90 0.46
CA ASP A 340 33.65 21.00 0.14
C ASP A 340 33.09 22.40 0.44
N GLY A 341 31.96 22.49 1.14
CA GLY A 341 31.26 23.73 1.44
C GLY A 341 30.48 24.32 0.26
N THR A 342 30.35 23.59 -0.85
CA THR A 342 29.51 24.01 -1.99
C THR A 342 28.06 24.21 -1.54
N LYS A 343 27.51 25.38 -1.86
CA LYS A 343 26.10 25.68 -1.64
C LYS A 343 25.23 24.98 -2.67
N VAL A 344 24.22 24.27 -2.20
CA VAL A 344 23.20 23.60 -3.01
C VAL A 344 21.88 24.31 -2.81
N GLN A 345 21.18 24.61 -3.92
CA GLN A 345 19.85 25.20 -3.87
C GLN A 345 18.82 24.15 -3.48
N PHE A 346 17.83 24.55 -2.69
CA PHE A 346 16.63 23.77 -2.44
C PHE A 346 15.37 24.60 -2.73
N GLU A 347 14.26 23.90 -2.92
CA GLU A 347 12.93 24.47 -3.09
C GLU A 347 11.93 23.63 -2.28
N ALA A 348 11.22 24.26 -1.35
CA ALA A 348 10.13 23.67 -0.57
C ALA A 348 8.82 24.38 -0.93
N THR A 349 7.74 23.62 -1.06
CA THR A 349 6.43 24.16 -1.47
C THR A 349 5.39 23.89 -0.40
N PHE A 350 4.74 24.96 0.04
CA PHE A 350 3.50 24.92 0.81
C PHE A 350 2.33 24.87 -0.17
N TRP A 351 1.47 23.87 -0.04
CA TRP A 351 0.36 23.63 -0.96
C TRP A 351 -0.87 24.52 -0.72
N ASP A 352 -0.74 25.49 0.18
CA ASP A 352 -1.68 26.57 0.41
C ASP A 352 -0.95 27.92 0.29
N PRO A 353 -1.64 28.99 -0.18
CA PRO A 353 -1.07 30.33 -0.17
C PRO A 353 -0.93 30.84 1.26
N LEU A 354 0.27 31.29 1.64
CA LEU A 354 0.56 31.81 2.97
C LEU A 354 0.28 33.31 3.07
N PRO A 355 -0.14 33.83 4.25
CA PRO A 355 -0.42 35.26 4.44
C PRO A 355 0.77 36.17 4.11
N GLU A 356 0.48 37.38 3.66
CA GLU A 356 1.51 38.40 3.44
C GLU A 356 2.22 38.75 4.77
N GLY A 357 3.55 38.86 4.74
CA GLY A 357 4.36 39.09 5.95
C GLY A 357 4.73 37.83 6.73
N THR A 358 4.43 36.64 6.20
CA THR A 358 4.96 35.37 6.73
C THR A 358 6.48 35.38 6.76
N VAL A 359 7.05 34.89 7.86
CA VAL A 359 8.49 34.70 8.07
C VAL A 359 8.81 33.22 7.92
N PHE A 360 9.94 32.90 7.29
CA PHE A 360 10.37 31.53 7.03
C PHE A 360 11.67 31.24 7.74
N GLU A 361 11.76 30.04 8.30
CA GLU A 361 12.95 29.45 8.90
C GLU A 361 13.19 28.09 8.26
N ALA A 362 14.45 27.71 8.05
CA ALA A 362 14.80 26.43 7.44
C ALA A 362 15.77 25.67 8.34
N PHE A 363 15.55 24.36 8.43
CA PHE A 363 16.32 23.42 9.22
C PHE A 363 16.73 22.26 8.31
N ALA A 364 17.98 21.83 8.43
CA ALA A 364 18.50 20.70 7.68
C ALA A 364 18.71 19.51 8.62
N SER A 365 18.42 18.31 8.13
CA SER A 365 18.55 17.06 8.89
C SER A 365 18.89 15.90 7.94
N LEU A 366 19.37 14.80 8.51
CA LEU A 366 19.71 13.57 7.81
C LEU A 366 18.63 12.48 8.04
#